data_AF-A0A133MLZ3-F1
#
_entry.id   AF-A0A133MLZ3-F1
#
_cell.length_a   1.000
_cell.length_b   1.000
_cell.length_c   1.000
_cell.angle_alpha   90.00
_cell.angle_beta   90.00
_cell.angle_gamma   90.00
#
_symmetry.space_group_name_H-M   'P 1'
#
loop_
_entity.id
_entity.type
_entity.pdbx_description
1 polymer ?
#
loop_
_entity_poly.entity_id
_entity_poly.type
_entity_poly.pdbx_seq_one_letter_code
_entity_poly.pdbx_strand_id
1 'polypeptide(L)'
;MKNLNSISNKLAIAKELFSNTKNINLKNFIEEYINNFDEIQNKNNKELETLGLFEYINFNKCIEYINNSKFNIKEWCLLEIPLSNIYTFFNENRNEFFDLIVYNNNVNPQYLDENYNTSDANSIQEAIEKYIN
;
A
#
# COMPACT_ATOMS: atom_id res chain seq x y z
N MET A 1 3.03 -1.46 24.00
CA MET A 1 2.22 -2.59 23.49
C MET A 1 1.65 -2.19 22.14
N LYS A 2 1.93 -2.94 21.07
CA LYS A 2 1.28 -2.70 19.77
C LYS A 2 -0.22 -2.99 19.93
N ASN A 3 -1.07 -2.12 19.39
CA ASN A 3 -2.52 -2.27 19.48
C ASN A 3 -2.96 -3.48 18.63
N LEU A 4 -3.46 -4.53 19.26
CA LEU A 4 -3.89 -5.77 18.60
C LEU A 4 -4.91 -5.50 17.47
N ASN A 5 -5.81 -4.52 17.67
CA ASN A 5 -6.79 -4.11 16.66
C ASN A 5 -6.12 -3.48 15.42
N SER A 6 -4.99 -2.79 15.61
CA SER A 6 -4.24 -2.21 14.49
C SER A 6 -3.55 -3.30 13.67
N ILE A 7 -3.03 -4.34 14.32
CA ILE A 7 -2.39 -5.48 13.65
C ILE A 7 -3.41 -6.29 12.84
N SER A 8 -4.58 -6.61 13.42
CA SER A 8 -5.62 -7.34 12.71
C SER A 8 -6.14 -6.60 11.48
N ASN A 9 -6.28 -5.27 11.58
CA ASN A 9 -6.76 -4.46 10.46
C ASN A 9 -5.76 -4.42 9.31
N LYS A 10 -4.45 -4.29 9.60
CA LYS A 10 -3.41 -4.31 8.56
C LYS A 10 -3.41 -5.62 7.75
N LEU A 11 -3.53 -6.76 8.45
CA LEU A 11 -3.63 -8.05 7.78
C LEU A 11 -4.92 -8.17 6.94
N ALA A 12 -6.04 -7.61 7.41
CA ALA A 12 -7.29 -7.58 6.65
C ALA A 12 -7.17 -6.74 5.37
N ILE A 13 -6.52 -5.57 5.45
CA ILE A 13 -6.25 -4.72 4.28
C ILE A 13 -5.41 -5.49 3.25
N ALA A 14 -4.33 -6.15 3.68
CA ALA A 14 -3.49 -6.93 2.76
C ALA A 14 -4.27 -8.08 2.10
N LYS A 15 -5.15 -8.76 2.85
CA LYS A 15 -6.00 -9.84 2.31
C LYS A 15 -7.02 -9.33 1.28
N GLU A 16 -7.61 -8.16 1.50
CA GLU A 16 -8.51 -7.51 0.54
C GLU A 16 -7.76 -7.15 -0.75
N LEU A 17 -6.57 -6.56 -0.64
CA LEU A 17 -5.72 -6.28 -1.80
C LEU A 17 -5.35 -7.57 -2.56
N PHE A 18 -4.99 -8.64 -1.85
CA PHE A 18 -4.67 -9.94 -2.43
C PHE A 18 -5.85 -10.56 -3.21
N SER A 19 -7.07 -10.47 -2.67
CA SER A 19 -8.26 -11.03 -3.35
C SER A 19 -8.60 -10.27 -4.63
N ASN A 20 -8.34 -8.97 -4.67
CA ASN A 20 -8.73 -8.09 -5.79
C ASN A 20 -7.60 -7.92 -6.83
N THR A 21 -6.34 -8.21 -6.48
CA THR A 21 -5.19 -8.08 -7.39
C THR A 21 -5.16 -9.19 -8.43
N LYS A 22 -5.25 -8.82 -9.71
CA LYS A 22 -5.28 -9.75 -10.85
C LYS A 22 -3.88 -10.13 -11.36
N ASN A 23 -2.92 -9.21 -11.27
CA ASN A 23 -1.56 -9.46 -11.73
C ASN A 23 -0.89 -10.53 -10.84
N ILE A 24 -0.43 -11.63 -11.43
CA ILE A 24 0.11 -12.77 -10.68
C ILE A 24 1.38 -12.41 -9.89
N ASN A 25 2.24 -11.55 -10.42
CA ASN A 25 3.49 -11.16 -9.74
C ASN A 25 3.18 -10.31 -8.51
N LEU A 26 2.25 -9.35 -8.65
CA LEU A 26 1.80 -8.52 -7.52
C LEU A 26 1.01 -9.33 -6.50
N LYS A 27 0.23 -10.31 -6.95
CA LYS A 27 -0.48 -11.24 -6.07
C LYS A 27 0.48 -12.06 -5.23
N ASN A 28 1.53 -12.63 -5.85
CA ASN A 28 2.59 -13.35 -5.14
C ASN A 28 3.34 -12.43 -4.17
N PHE A 29 3.62 -11.17 -4.56
CA PHE A 29 4.22 -10.18 -3.66
C PHE A 29 3.35 -9.94 -2.40
N ILE A 30 2.03 -9.75 -2.56
CA ILE A 30 1.13 -9.57 -1.42
C ILE A 30 1.02 -10.87 -0.59
N GLU A 31 1.05 -12.03 -1.23
CA GLU A 31 1.04 -13.33 -0.55
C GLU A 31 2.27 -13.51 0.35
N GLU A 32 3.47 -13.21 -0.16
CA GLU A 32 4.70 -13.23 0.62
C GLU A 32 4.66 -12.25 1.79
N TYR A 33 4.11 -11.04 1.59
CA TYR A 33 3.84 -10.11 2.70
C TYR A 33 2.93 -10.72 3.76
N ILE A 34 1.84 -11.38 3.36
CA ILE A 34 0.86 -12.00 4.28
C ILE A 34 1.50 -13.18 5.03
N ASN A 35 2.26 -14.04 4.34
CA ASN A 35 2.91 -15.21 4.92
C ASN A 35 3.99 -14.82 5.93
N ASN A 36 4.65 -13.69 5.72
CA ASN A 36 5.70 -13.15 6.59
C ASN A 36 5.22 -12.00 7.48
N PHE A 37 3.91 -11.81 7.62
CA PHE A 37 3.33 -10.63 8.26
C PHE A 37 3.86 -10.40 9.69
N ASP A 38 3.92 -11.46 10.51
CA ASP A 38 4.40 -11.37 11.89
C ASP A 38 5.88 -10.94 11.97
N GLU A 39 6.72 -11.43 11.06
CA GLU A 39 8.13 -11.04 10.98
C GLU A 39 8.24 -9.56 10.60
N ILE A 40 7.52 -9.14 9.57
CA ILE A 40 7.46 -7.74 9.09
C ILE A 40 6.96 -6.79 10.19
N GLN A 41 6.01 -7.23 11.01
CA GLN A 41 5.52 -6.41 12.11
C GLN A 41 6.55 -6.28 13.23
N ASN A 42 7.33 -7.31 13.54
CA ASN A 42 8.06 -7.42 14.80
C ASN A 42 9.57 -7.21 14.72
N LYS A 43 10.14 -7.26 13.52
CA LYS A 43 11.57 -7.12 13.29
C LYS A 43 11.98 -5.72 12.86
N ASN A 44 13.23 -5.37 13.11
CA ASN A 44 13.81 -4.13 12.60
C ASN A 44 14.32 -4.30 11.15
N ASN A 45 14.64 -3.19 10.47
CA ASN A 45 15.04 -3.20 9.06
C ASN A 45 16.23 -4.12 8.74
N LYS A 46 17.23 -4.21 9.62
CA LYS A 46 18.42 -5.05 9.40
C LYS A 46 18.07 -6.54 9.48
N GLU A 47 17.16 -6.89 10.40
CA GLU A 47 16.66 -8.26 10.50
C GLU A 47 15.82 -8.62 9.27
N LEU A 48 14.96 -7.72 8.79
CA LEU A 48 14.15 -7.93 7.58
C LEU A 48 15.02 -8.06 6.33
N GLU A 49 16.09 -7.27 6.22
CA GLU A 49 17.09 -7.42 5.16
C GLU A 49 17.74 -8.80 5.17
N THR A 50 18.11 -9.30 6.35
CA THR A 50 18.71 -10.63 6.51
C THR A 50 17.75 -11.75 6.09
N LEU A 51 16.45 -11.54 6.26
CA LEU A 51 15.40 -12.48 5.87
C LEU A 51 14.96 -12.35 4.40
N GLY A 52 15.52 -11.41 3.64
CA GLY A 52 15.06 -11.12 2.27
C GLY A 52 13.70 -10.40 2.21
N LEU A 53 13.25 -9.82 3.32
CA LEU A 53 11.95 -9.15 3.45
C LEU A 53 12.03 -7.62 3.39
N PHE A 54 13.17 -7.07 2.98
CA PHE A 54 13.43 -5.62 2.99
C PHE A 54 12.45 -4.84 2.09
N GLU A 55 12.06 -5.41 0.95
CA GLU A 55 11.12 -4.80 0.00
C GLU A 55 9.73 -4.53 0.60
N TYR A 56 9.34 -5.29 1.63
CA TYR A 56 8.05 -5.15 2.29
C TYR A 56 8.00 -4.00 3.30
N ILE A 57 9.13 -3.35 3.60
CA ILE A 57 9.16 -2.24 4.56
C ILE A 57 8.29 -1.08 4.07
N ASN A 58 8.42 -0.70 2.80
CA ASN A 58 7.65 0.41 2.23
C ASN A 58 6.18 0.02 2.04
N PHE A 59 5.92 -1.21 1.58
CA PHE A 59 4.55 -1.71 1.46
C PHE A 59 3.85 -1.73 2.82
N ASN A 60 4.52 -2.20 3.87
CA ASN A 60 3.98 -2.19 5.23
C ASN A 60 3.62 -0.78 5.71
N LYS A 61 4.42 0.23 5.37
CA LYS A 61 4.13 1.64 5.67
C LYS A 61 2.86 2.11 4.93
N CYS A 62 2.67 1.73 3.67
CA CYS A 62 1.45 2.01 2.93
C CYS A 62 0.21 1.36 3.59
N ILE A 63 0.30 0.08 3.96
CA ILE A 63 -0.78 -0.62 4.68
C ILE A 63 -1.10 0.07 6.02
N GLU A 64 -0.07 0.49 6.75
CA GLU A 64 -0.23 1.24 8.00
C GLU A 64 -0.91 2.60 7.78
N TYR A 65 -0.53 3.33 6.73
CA TYR A 65 -1.16 4.60 6.37
C TYR A 65 -2.65 4.43 6.03
N ILE A 66 -3.01 3.41 5.23
CA ILE A 66 -4.41 3.07 4.91
C ILE A 66 -5.21 2.79 6.18
N ASN A 67 -4.67 1.98 7.09
CA ASN A 67 -5.32 1.67 8.37
C ASN A 67 -5.48 2.90 9.28
N ASN A 68 -4.46 3.77 9.34
CA ASN A 68 -4.44 4.94 10.19
C ASN A 68 -5.36 6.05 9.66
N SER A 69 -5.45 6.22 8.34
CA SER A 69 -6.37 7.15 7.67
C SER A 69 -7.83 6.68 7.69
N LYS A 70 -8.10 5.45 8.15
CA LYS A 70 -9.46 4.84 8.13
C LYS A 70 -10.07 4.78 6.73
N PHE A 71 -9.21 4.72 5.71
CA PHE A 71 -9.65 4.57 4.33
C PHE A 71 -10.28 3.19 4.10
N ASN A 72 -11.40 3.17 3.39
CA ASN A 72 -12.07 1.92 3.04
C ASN A 72 -11.40 1.29 1.82
N ILE A 73 -10.57 0.29 2.05
CA ILE A 73 -9.82 -0.42 1.00
C ILE A 73 -10.63 -1.48 0.26
N LYS A 74 -11.92 -1.67 0.60
CA LYS A 74 -12.77 -2.66 -0.08
C LYS A 74 -12.80 -2.43 -1.59
N GLU A 75 -12.72 -3.51 -2.37
CA GLU A 75 -12.71 -3.52 -3.85
C GLU A 75 -11.48 -2.87 -4.50
N TRP A 76 -10.50 -2.40 -3.72
CA TRP A 76 -9.23 -1.92 -4.26
C TRP A 76 -8.26 -3.07 -4.49
N CYS A 77 -7.44 -2.94 -5.53
CA CYS A 77 -6.32 -3.83 -5.81
C CYS A 77 -5.00 -3.05 -5.86
N LEU A 78 -3.89 -3.79 -5.77
CA LEU A 78 -2.58 -3.25 -6.13
C LEU A 78 -2.40 -3.39 -7.64
N LEU A 79 -2.37 -2.27 -8.34
CA LEU A 79 -2.28 -2.25 -9.80
C LEU A 79 -0.83 -2.42 -10.27
N GLU A 80 0.07 -1.66 -9.65
CA GLU A 80 1.48 -1.63 -10.01
C GLU A 80 2.37 -1.12 -8.86
N ILE A 81 3.67 -1.40 -9.01
CA ILE A 81 4.75 -0.88 -8.16
C ILE A 81 5.77 -0.25 -9.12
N PRO A 82 5.58 1.01 -9.54
CA PRO A 82 6.44 1.63 -10.56
C PRO A 82 7.89 1.76 -10.11
N LEU A 83 8.07 2.03 -8.81
CA LEU A 83 9.35 2.10 -8.12
C LEU A 83 9.22 1.43 -6.74
N SER A 84 10.34 1.02 -6.14
CA SER A 84 10.35 0.30 -4.86
C SER A 84 9.76 1.07 -3.67
N ASN A 85 9.38 2.34 -3.86
CA ASN A 85 8.73 3.18 -2.87
C ASN A 85 7.40 3.80 -3.36
N ILE A 86 6.87 3.39 -4.52
CA ILE A 86 5.59 3.88 -5.07
C ILE A 86 4.66 2.69 -5.28
N TYR A 87 3.42 2.80 -4.79
CA TYR A 87 2.40 1.76 -4.90
C TYR A 87 1.12 2.37 -5.46
N THR A 88 0.66 1.86 -6.59
CA THR A 88 -0.54 2.35 -7.27
C THR A 88 -1.72 1.44 -6.98
N PHE A 89 -2.80 2.03 -6.50
CA PHE A 89 -4.02 1.34 -6.13
C PHE A 89 -5.13 1.68 -7.13
N PHE A 90 -5.90 0.67 -7.50
CA PHE A 90 -6.99 0.84 -8.46
C PHE A 90 -8.29 0.21 -7.96
N ASN A 91 -9.39 0.89 -8.20
CA ASN A 91 -10.74 0.36 -7.98
C ASN A 91 -11.45 0.21 -9.33
N GLU A 92 -11.57 -1.02 -9.81
CA GLU A 92 -12.15 -1.32 -11.13
C GLU A 92 -13.62 -0.90 -11.26
N ASN A 93 -14.41 -1.04 -10.18
CA ASN A 93 -15.83 -0.72 -10.21
C ASN A 93 -16.11 0.77 -10.35
N ARG A 94 -15.20 1.61 -9.85
CA ARG A 94 -15.34 3.08 -9.84
C ARG A 94 -14.42 3.79 -10.82
N ASN A 95 -13.52 3.04 -11.46
CA ASN A 95 -12.45 3.58 -12.29
C ASN A 95 -11.65 4.69 -11.56
N GLU A 96 -11.29 4.42 -10.30
CA GLU A 96 -10.58 5.36 -9.43
C GLU A 96 -9.17 4.86 -9.15
N PHE A 97 -8.23 5.79 -9.04
CA PHE A 97 -6.83 5.53 -8.79
C PHE A 97 -6.33 6.42 -7.64
N PHE A 98 -5.33 5.92 -6.92
CA PHE A 98 -4.44 6.75 -6.12
C PHE A 98 -3.09 6.05 -5.98
N ASP A 99 -2.06 6.86 -5.80
CA ASP A 99 -0.71 6.38 -5.49
C ASP A 99 -0.40 6.63 -4.02
N LEU A 100 0.42 5.77 -3.43
CA LEU A 100 1.11 6.04 -2.17
C LEU A 100 2.61 5.99 -2.41
N ILE A 101 3.30 7.09 -2.15
CA ILE A 101 4.76 7.16 -2.16
C ILE A 101 5.30 7.15 -0.73
N VAL A 102 6.42 6.47 -0.53
CA VAL A 102 7.16 6.46 0.73
C VAL A 102 8.40 7.34 0.61
N TYR A 103 8.43 8.44 1.36
CA TYR A 103 9.59 9.32 1.52
C TYR A 103 10.19 9.12 2.91
N ASN A 104 11.34 8.43 2.98
CA ASN A 104 11.97 8.04 4.24
C ASN A 104 11.01 7.23 5.13
N ASN A 105 10.33 7.91 6.07
CA ASN A 105 9.34 7.32 7.00
C ASN A 105 7.93 7.88 6.85
N ASN A 106 7.71 8.80 5.91
CA ASN A 106 6.41 9.39 5.64
C ASN A 106 5.79 8.71 4.42
N VAL A 107 4.46 8.56 4.46
CA VAL A 107 3.67 8.08 3.33
C VAL A 107 2.78 9.22 2.87
N ASN A 108 2.90 9.58 1.60
CA ASN A 108 2.13 10.65 0.98
C ASN A 108 1.23 10.04 -0.11
N PRO A 109 -0.07 10.34 -0.09
CA PRO A 109 -0.94 10.11 -1.24
C PRO A 109 -0.51 10.97 -2.42
N GLN A 110 -0.57 10.41 -3.61
CA GLN A 110 -0.23 11.09 -4.85
C GLN A 110 -1.28 10.82 -5.93
N TYR A 111 -1.35 11.75 -6.88
CA TYR A 111 -2.20 11.64 -8.06
C TYR A 111 -1.42 12.07 -9.31
N LEU A 112 -1.88 11.60 -10.47
CA LEU A 112 -1.41 12.05 -11.77
C LEU A 112 -2.20 13.30 -12.19
N ASP A 113 -1.50 14.42 -12.42
CA ASP A 113 -2.11 15.69 -12.83
C ASP A 113 -2.33 15.81 -14.35
N GLU A 114 -2.88 16.95 -14.80
CA GLU A 114 -3.24 17.24 -16.22
C GLU A 114 -2.06 17.28 -17.17
N ASN A 115 -0.87 17.38 -16.62
CA ASN A 115 0.38 17.39 -17.35
C ASN A 115 1.10 16.04 -17.25
N TYR A 116 0.42 15.00 -16.75
CA TYR A 116 0.99 13.68 -16.50
C TYR A 116 2.15 13.70 -15.50
N ASN A 117 2.15 14.67 -14.58
CA ASN A 117 3.12 14.72 -13.48
C ASN A 117 2.50 14.14 -12.21
N THR A 118 3.32 13.45 -11.44
CA THR A 118 2.94 13.01 -10.10
C THR A 118 2.93 14.20 -9.13
N SER A 119 1.82 14.40 -8.43
CA SER A 119 1.61 15.47 -7.47
C SER A 119 1.17 14.93 -6.11
N ASP A 120 1.66 15.55 -5.03
CA ASP A 120 1.27 15.22 -3.65
C ASP A 120 -0.17 15.66 -3.35
N ALA A 121 -0.87 14.84 -2.57
CA ALA A 121 -2.19 15.13 -2.00
C ALA A 121 -2.14 15.05 -0.47
N ASN A 122 -3.05 15.77 0.20
CA ASN A 122 -3.14 15.77 1.67
C ASN A 122 -3.86 14.52 2.20
N SER A 123 -4.58 13.79 1.36
CA SER A 123 -5.32 12.57 1.71
C SER A 123 -5.52 11.66 0.50
N ILE A 124 -5.85 10.39 0.75
CA ILE A 124 -6.24 9.45 -0.33
C ILE A 124 -7.47 9.98 -1.08
N GLN A 125 -8.45 10.57 -0.37
CA GLN A 125 -9.64 11.11 -1.01
C GLN A 125 -9.29 12.25 -1.98
N GLU A 126 -8.42 13.17 -1.59
CA GLU A 126 -7.94 14.23 -2.47
C GLU A 126 -7.16 13.67 -3.67
N ALA A 127 -6.33 12.64 -3.44
CA ALA A 127 -5.61 11.98 -4.53
C ALA A 127 -6.59 11.39 -5.56
N ILE A 128 -7.64 10.70 -5.11
CA ILE A 128 -8.68 10.13 -5.99
C ILE A 128 -9.41 11.24 -6.76
N GLU A 129 -9.81 12.32 -6.08
CA GLU A 129 -10.57 13.42 -6.69
C GLU A 129 -9.79 14.19 -7.76
N LYS A 130 -8.46 14.26 -7.61
CA LYS A 130 -7.57 14.95 -8.54
C LYS A 130 -6.92 14.03 -9.56
N TYR A 131 -7.05 12.71 -9.39
CA TYR A 131 -6.45 11.74 -10.31
C TYR A 131 -7.08 11.88 -11.68
N ILE A 132 -6.25 12.08 -12.68
CA ILE A 132 -6.72 12.14 -14.04
C ILE A 132 -6.91 10.74 -14.58
N ASN A 133 -8.15 10.48 -14.97
CA ASN A 133 -8.62 9.22 -15.52
C ASN A 133 -8.90 9.37 -17.02
#